data_AF-A0A2V7QF03-F1
#
_entry.id   AF-A0A2V7QF03-F1
#
_cell.length_a   1.000
_cell.length_b   1.000
_cell.length_c   1.000
_cell.angle_alpha   90.00
_cell.angle_beta   90.00
_cell.angle_gamma   90.00
#
_symmetry.space_group_name_H-M   'P 1'
#
loop_
_entity.id
_entity.type
_entity.pdbx_description
1 polymer ?
#
loop_
_entity_poly.entity_id
_entity_poly.type
_entity_poly.pdbx_seq_one_letter_code
_entity_poly.pdbx_strand_id
1 'polypeptide(L)' 'FYDDSGAIGRRYRRQDEVGTPFGITVDGESLTNGTVTVRDRDTLKQERVEAGQLKGYLTRKLAT' A
#
# COMPACT_ATOMS: atom_id res chain seq x y z
N PHE A 1 3.94 -8.58 9.12
CA PHE A 1 5.02 -7.79 9.73
C PHE A 1 4.44 -6.44 10.12
N TYR A 2 4.39 -6.11 11.41
CA TYR A 2 3.89 -4.83 11.92
C TYR A 2 5.09 -3.98 12.34
N ASP A 3 5.20 -2.77 11.78
CA ASP A 3 6.37 -1.89 11.92
C ASP A 3 5.89 -0.48 12.26
N ASP A 4 6.01 -0.15 13.54
CA ASP A 4 5.56 1.14 14.11
C ASP A 4 6.69 2.20 14.10
N SER A 5 7.91 1.81 13.73
CA SER A 5 9.10 2.64 13.91
C SER A 5 9.57 3.31 12.62
N GLY A 6 9.52 4.64 12.57
CA GLY A 6 10.17 5.47 11.54
C GLY A 6 9.27 5.99 10.43
N ALA A 7 9.82 6.89 9.60
CA ALA A 7 9.12 7.55 8.50
C ALA A 7 8.61 6.54 7.46
N ILE A 8 7.46 6.83 6.85
CA ILE A 8 6.77 5.93 5.92
C ILE A 8 7.66 5.44 4.76
N GLY A 9 8.54 6.31 4.24
CA GLY A 9 9.49 5.95 3.18
C GLY A 9 10.48 4.86 3.58
N ARG A 10 10.87 4.76 4.86
CA ARG A 10 11.73 3.67 5.35
C ARG A 10 10.95 2.35 5.44
N ARG A 11 9.67 2.41 5.79
CA ARG A 11 8.80 1.21 5.86
C ARG A 11 8.58 0.63 4.46
N TYR A 12 8.31 1.49 3.48
CA TYR A 12 8.23 1.12 2.07
C TYR A 12 9.48 0.40 1.59
N ARG A 13 10.66 0.95 1.85
CA ARG A 13 11.92 0.31 1.45
C ARG A 13 12.11 -1.08 2.06
N ARG A 14 11.79 -1.25 3.35
CA ARG A 14 11.83 -2.57 4.01
C ARG A 14 10.84 -3.55 3.37
N GLN A 15 9.63 -3.11 3.02
CA GLN A 15 8.65 -3.95 2.34
C GLN A 15 9.11 -4.33 0.92
N ASP A 16 9.75 -3.41 0.20
CA ASP A 16 10.32 -3.66 -1.12
C ASP A 16 11.43 -4.71 -1.03
N GLU A 17 12.34 -4.60 -0.04
CA GLU A 17 13.44 -5.54 0.20
C GLU A 17 12.96 -6.95 0.61
N VAL A 18 11.84 -7.05 1.33
CA VAL A 18 11.22 -8.33 1.73
C VAL A 18 10.40 -8.94 0.57
N GLY A 19 10.21 -8.20 -0.53
CA GLY A 19 9.54 -8.70 -1.72
C GLY A 19 8.02 -8.58 -1.68
N THR A 20 7.45 -7.75 -0.81
CA THR A 20 6.01 -7.47 -0.79
C THR A 20 5.60 -6.72 -2.06
N PRO A 21 4.75 -7.29 -2.95
CA PRO A 21 4.44 -6.66 -4.24
C PRO A 21 3.68 -5.34 -4.11
N PHE A 22 2.77 -5.25 -3.12
CA PHE A 22 1.93 -4.08 -2.87
C PHE A 22 1.97 -3.68 -1.40
N GLY A 23 2.39 -2.45 -1.11
CA GLY A 23 2.33 -1.84 0.21
C GLY A 23 1.06 -1.02 0.39
N ILE A 24 0.32 -1.24 1.47
CA ILE A 24 -0.91 -0.49 1.77
C ILE A 24 -0.65 0.45 2.94
N THR A 25 -1.02 1.71 2.76
CA THR A 25 -0.90 2.75 3.77
C THR A 25 -2.29 3.24 4.17
N VAL A 26 -2.52 3.23 5.48
CA VAL A 26 -3.66 3.88 6.14
C VAL A 26 -3.12 5.13 6.85
N ASP A 27 -3.51 6.30 6.38
CA ASP A 27 -3.12 7.61 6.88
C ASP A 27 -4.33 8.40 7.42
N GLY A 28 -4.13 9.64 7.86
CA GLY A 28 -5.22 10.49 8.36
C GLY A 28 -6.32 10.74 7.33
N GLU A 29 -5.97 10.88 6.05
CA GLU A 29 -6.93 11.03 4.96
C GLU A 29 -7.76 9.76 4.75
N SER A 30 -7.19 8.60 5.07
CA SER A 30 -7.90 7.33 5.00
C SER A 30 -9.05 7.24 6.00
N LEU A 31 -8.86 7.84 7.18
CA LEU A 31 -9.87 7.87 8.23
C LEU A 31 -11.03 8.81 7.89
N THR A 32 -10.78 9.86 7.09
CA THR A 32 -11.81 10.83 6.70
C THR A 32 -12.52 10.45 5.41
N ASN A 33 -11.79 9.92 4.42
CA ASN A 33 -12.28 9.75 3.06
C ASN A 33 -12.58 8.29 2.69
N GLY A 34 -12.28 7.33 3.57
CA GLY A 34 -12.53 5.90 3.28
C GLY A 34 -11.63 5.31 2.20
N THR A 35 -10.54 6.00 1.84
CA THR A 35 -9.58 5.60 0.81
C THR A 35 -8.26 5.17 1.43
N VAL A 36 -7.52 4.29 0.78
CA VAL A 36 -6.17 3.88 1.18
C VAL A 36 -5.18 4.15 0.05
N THR A 37 -3.90 4.32 0.41
CA THR A 37 -2.85 4.44 -0.60
C THR A 37 -2.21 3.08 -0.83
N VAL A 38 -2.18 2.63 -2.07
CA VAL A 38 -1.50 1.40 -2.49
C VAL A 38 -0.24 1.77 -3.26
N ARG A 39 0.90 1.26 -2.82
CA ARG A 39 2.19 1.41 -3.49
C ARG A 39 2.60 0.11 -4.17
N ASP A 40 2.93 0.20 -5.44
CA ASP A 40 3.46 -0.90 -6.24
C ASP A 40 4.99 -0.91 -6.13
N ARG A 41 5.57 -2.07 -5.77
CA ARG A 41 7.01 -2.23 -5.56
C ARG A 41 7.82 -2.03 -6.83
N ASP A 42 7.38 -2.64 -7.94
CA ASP A 42 8.17 -2.74 -9.16
C ASP A 42 8.18 -1.41 -9.93
N THR A 43 7.06 -0.71 -9.91
CA THR A 43 6.91 0.60 -10.57
C THR A 43 7.16 1.79 -9.65
N LEU A 44 7.20 1.57 -8.33
CA LEU A 44 7.27 2.60 -7.28
C LEU A 44 6.08 3.57 -7.28
N LYS A 45 5.01 3.27 -8.04
CA LYS A 45 3.82 4.12 -8.14
C LYS A 45 2.97 4.03 -6.89
N GLN A 46 2.34 5.15 -6.53
CA GLN A 46 1.36 5.24 -5.46
C GLN A 46 0.01 5.62 -6.06
N GLU A 47 -1.02 4.82 -5.77
CA GLU A 47 -2.39 5.01 -6.23
C GLU A 47 -3.33 5.07 -5.04
N ARG A 48 -4.28 6.00 -5.03
CA ARG A 48 -5.31 6.10 -4.00
C ARG A 48 -6.53 5.30 -4.42
N VAL A 49 -6.98 4.39 -3.56
CA VAL A 49 -8.02 3.40 -3.86
C VAL A 49 -9.05 3.40 -2.74
N GLU A 50 -10.33 3.37 -3.10
CA GLU A 50 -11.43 3.16 -2.14
C GLU A 50 -11.20 1.87 -1.34
N ALA A 51 -11.27 1.94 0.00
CA ALA A 51 -10.98 0.79 0.86
C ALA A 51 -11.91 -0.40 0.54
N GLY A 52 -13.18 -0.12 0.20
CA GLY A 52 -14.14 -1.15 -0.22
C GLY A 52 -13.79 -1.84 -1.55
N GLN A 53 -13.01 -1.20 -2.42
CA GLN A 53 -12.58 -1.75 -3.71
C GLN A 53 -11.19 -2.40 -3.64
N LEU A 54 -10.48 -2.26 -2.52
CA LEU A 54 -9.08 -2.69 -2.37
C LEU A 54 -8.89 -4.17 -2.70
N LYS A 55 -9.77 -5.06 -2.22
CA LYS A 55 -9.68 -6.50 -2.49
C LYS A 55 -9.74 -6.80 -3.99
N GLY A 56 -10.69 -6.19 -4.71
CA GLY A 56 -10.85 -6.37 -6.15
C GLY A 56 -9.67 -5.77 -6.92
N TYR A 57 -9.18 -4.61 -6.49
CA TYR A 57 -8.00 -3.97 -7.06
C TYR A 57 -6.76 -4.88 -6.97
N LEU A 58 -6.44 -5.41 -5.78
CA LEU A 58 -5.28 -6.28 -5.56
C LEU A 58 -5.42 -7.61 -6.30
N THR A 59 -6.61 -8.21 -6.30
CA THR A 59 -6.85 -9.48 -7.01
C THR A 59 -6.54 -9.36 -8.50
N ARG A 60 -6.97 -8.25 -9.15
CA ARG A 60 -6.68 -8.02 -10.57
C ARG A 60 -5.19 -7.83 -10.84
N LYS A 61 -4.51 -7.08 -9.97
CA LYS A 61 -3.07 -6.79 -10.12
C LYS A 61 -2.17 -7.99 -9.83
N LEU A 62 -2.59 -8.91 -8.96
CA LEU A 62 -1.85 -10.14 -8.61
C LEU A 62 -2.12 -11.32 -9.54
N ALA A 63 -3.23 -11.30 -10.28
CA ALA A 63 -3.59 -12.36 -11.24
C ALA A 63 -2.84 -12.24 -12.59
N THR A 64 -1.95 -11.26 -12.72
CA THR A 64 -1.07 -11.03 -13.88
C THR A 64 0.35 -11.40 -13.49
#